data_AF-A0A432EL94-F1
#
_entry.id   AF-A0A432EL94-F1
#
_cell.length_a   1.000
_cell.length_b   1.000
_cell.length_c   1.000
_cell.angle_alpha   90.00
_cell.angle_beta   90.00
_cell.angle_gamma   90.00
#
_symmetry.space_group_name_H-M   'P 1'
#
loop_
_entity.id
_entity.type
_entity.pdbx_description
1 polymer ?
#
loop_
_entity_poly.entity_id
_entity_poly.type
_entity_poly.pdbx_seq_one_letter_code
_entity_poly.pdbx_strand_id
1 'polypeptide(L)' 'MAVALITTLYGALMANAFAGPIANKLKTYAERALLIKQVYAEGLLMILKGENPRVIEQKLAMLAGVQLSSE' A
#
# COMPACT_ATOMS: atom_id res chain seq x y z
N MET A 1 -24.52 30.60 -21.99
CA MET A 1 -23.43 30.70 -20.99
C MET A 1 -23.68 29.84 -19.75
N ALA A 2 -24.89 29.84 -19.14
CA ALA A 2 -25.18 29.09 -17.91
C ALA A 2 -24.84 27.58 -17.96
N VAL A 3 -25.16 26.88 -19.06
CA VAL A 3 -24.87 25.44 -19.20
C VAL A 3 -23.37 25.14 -19.11
N ALA A 4 -22.51 25.98 -19.68
CA ALA A 4 -21.06 25.77 -19.67
C ALA A 4 -20.46 25.86 -18.26
N LEU A 5 -20.96 26.79 -17.43
CA LEU A 5 -20.53 26.95 -16.04
C LEU A 5 -21.01 25.78 -15.16
N ILE A 6 -22.21 25.26 -15.44
CA ILE A 6 -22.75 24.11 -14.71
C ILE A 6 -21.98 22.84 -15.06
N THR A 7 -21.60 22.65 -16.33
CA THR A 7 -20.79 21.50 -16.75
C THR A 7 -19.39 21.52 -16.14
N THR A 8 -18.74 22.68 -16.01
CA THR A 8 -17.44 22.80 -15.33
C THR A 8 -17.56 22.58 -13.83
N LEU A 9 -18.64 23.05 -13.20
CA LEU A 9 -18.93 22.78 -11.80
C LEU A 9 -19.11 21.28 -11.52
N TYR A 10 -19.93 20.57 -12.31
CA TYR A 10 -20.12 19.12 -12.14
C TYR A 10 -18.83 18.33 -12.37
N GLY A 11 -18.01 18.73 -13.35
CA GLY A 11 -16.71 18.12 -13.59
C GLY A 11 -15.74 18.31 -12.41
N ALA A 12 -15.64 19.54 -11.89
CA ALA A 12 -14.79 19.84 -10.74
C ALA A 12 -15.23 19.10 -9.47
N LEU A 13 -16.54 18.99 -9.25
CA LEU A 13 -17.12 18.23 -8.14
C LEU A 13 -16.84 16.73 -8.27
N MET A 14 -17.07 16.13 -9.44
CA MET A 14 -16.77 14.70 -9.65
C MET A 14 -15.28 14.39 -9.48
N ALA A 15 -14.39 15.23 -10.01
CA ALA A 15 -12.96 15.03 -9.92
C ALA A 15 -12.45 15.07 -8.47
N ASN A 16 -12.84 16.11 -7.71
CA ASN A 16 -12.27 16.36 -6.39
C ASN A 16 -13.04 15.66 -5.26
N ALA A 17 -14.37 15.55 -5.36
CA ALA A 17 -15.19 14.97 -4.29
C ALA A 17 -15.36 13.44 -4.42
N PHE A 18 -15.25 12.88 -5.63
CA PHE A 18 -15.46 11.44 -5.84
C PHE A 18 -14.18 10.75 -6.33
N ALA A 19 -13.66 11.13 -7.50
CA ALA A 19 -12.54 10.41 -8.12
C ALA A 19 -11.25 10.51 -7.28
N GLY A 20 -10.95 11.69 -6.74
CA GLY A 20 -9.80 11.92 -5.86
C GLY A 20 -9.75 10.99 -4.64
N PRO A 21 -10.76 11.00 -3.74
CA PRO A 21 -10.74 10.14 -2.56
C PRO A 21 -10.78 8.65 -2.92
N ILE A 22 -11.49 8.25 -3.99
CA ILE A 22 -11.50 6.86 -4.46
C ILE A 22 -10.10 6.42 -4.90
N ALA A 23 -9.40 7.23 -5.69
CA ALA A 23 -8.05 6.95 -6.15
C ALA A 23 -7.07 6.82 -4.97
N ASN A 24 -7.15 7.72 -3.99
CA ASN A 24 -6.32 7.66 -2.79
C ASN A 24 -6.58 6.37 -1.99
N LYS A 25 -7.85 6.01 -1.79
CA LYS A 25 -8.21 4.79 -1.07
C LYS A 25 -7.68 3.55 -1.79
N LEU A 26 -7.83 3.49 -3.12
CA LEU A 26 -7.31 2.39 -3.93
C LEU A 26 -5.79 2.29 -3.86
N LYS A 27 -5.09 3.43 -3.88
CA LYS A 27 -3.64 3.49 -3.74
C LYS A 27 -3.17 2.93 -2.39
N THR A 28 -3.85 3.29 -1.29
CA THR A 28 -3.53 2.72 0.03
C THR A 28 -3.74 1.20 0.07
N TYR A 29 -4.78 0.67 -0.56
CA TYR A 29 -4.96 -0.79 -0.66
C TYR A 29 -3.86 -1.44 -1.51
N ALA A 30 -3.49 -0.82 -2.62
CA ALA A 30 -2.43 -1.31 -3.49
C ALA A 30 -1.08 -1.33 -2.77
N GLU A 31 -0.74 -0.30 -2.00
CA GLU A 31 0.47 -0.23 -1.18
C GLU A 31 0.52 -1.34 -0.13
N ARG A 32 -0.59 -1.60 0.57
CA ARG A 32 -0.69 -2.72 1.52
C ARG A 32 -0.50 -4.08 0.83
N ALA A 33 -1.13 -4.28 -0.32
CA ALA A 33 -0.99 -5.51 -1.08
C ALA A 33 0.44 -5.71 -1.62
N LEU A 34 1.10 -4.63 -2.03
CA LEU A 34 2.51 -4.63 -2.45
C LEU A 34 3.44 -5.02 -1.30
N LEU A 35 3.24 -4.43 -0.12
CA LEU A 35 4.04 -4.74 1.07
C LEU A 35 3.93 -6.23 1.42
N ILE A 36 2.72 -6.79 1.45
CA ILE A 36 2.52 -8.22 1.72
C ILE A 36 3.28 -9.08 0.70
N LYS A 37 3.19 -8.76 -0.59
CA LYS A 37 3.90 -9.50 -1.65
C LYS A 37 5.41 -9.39 -1.51
N GLN A 38 5.94 -8.22 -1.14
CA GLN A 38 7.36 -8.02 -0.88
C GLN A 38 7.84 -8.86 0.29
N VAL A 39 7.11 -8.88 1.40
CA VAL A 39 7.43 -9.70 2.58
C VAL A 39 7.51 -11.18 2.22
N TYR A 40 6.55 -11.70 1.44
CA TYR A 40 6.61 -13.09 0.97
C TYR A 40 7.79 -13.37 0.05
N ALA A 41 8.06 -12.48 -0.92
CA ALA A 41 9.15 -12.66 -1.87
C ALA A 41 10.52 -12.64 -1.17
N GLU A 42 10.74 -11.68 -0.26
CA GLU A 42 11.95 -11.56 0.52
C GLU A 42 12.15 -12.77 1.45
N GLY A 43 11.08 -13.20 2.14
CA GLY A 43 11.13 -14.36 3.02
C GLY A 43 11.45 -15.65 2.27
N LEU A 44 10.87 -15.87 1.10
CA LEU A 44 11.20 -17.02 0.26
C LEU A 44 12.68 -17.00 -0.16
N LEU A 45 13.19 -15.83 -0.55
CA LEU A 45 14.56 -15.66 -1.00
C LEU A 45 15.57 -15.91 0.13
N MET A 46 15.24 -15.53 1.37
CA MET A 46 16.06 -15.82 2.55
C MET A 46 16.08 -17.32 2.90
N ILE A 47 14.94 -17.99 2.78
CA ILE A 47 14.85 -19.46 2.98
C ILE A 47 15.73 -20.18 1.96
N LEU A 48 15.68 -19.77 0.69
CA LEU A 48 16.51 -20.35 -0.37
C LEU A 48 18.01 -20.12 -0.15
N LYS A 49 18.39 -18.98 0.45
CA LYS A 49 19.78 -18.69 0.83
C LYS A 49 20.27 -19.47 2.05
N GLY A 50 19.38 -20.17 2.75
CA GLY A 50 19.73 -20.91 3.97
C GLY A 50 20.10 -20.00 5.14
N GLU A 51 19.53 -18.79 5.22
CA GLU A 51 19.73 -17.90 6.38
C GLU A 51 19.13 -18.52 7.66
N ASN A 52 19.73 -18.26 8.81
CA ASN A 52 19.25 -18.77 10.10
C ASN A 52 17.82 -18.25 10.37
N PRO A 53 16.83 -19.10 10.71
CA PRO A 53 15.42 -18.72 10.91
C PRO A 53 15.22 -17.49 11.81
N ARG A 54 16.08 -17.33 12.82
CA ARG A 54 16.02 -16.19 13.75
C ARG A 54 16.36 -14.85 13.09
N VAL A 55 17.23 -14.84 12.08
CA VAL A 55 17.58 -13.66 11.28
C VAL A 55 16.49 -13.33 10.27
N ILE A 56 15.84 -14.37 9.72
CA ILE A 56 14.70 -14.24 8.81
C ILE A 56 13.53 -13.54 9.53
N GLU A 57 13.16 -14.01 10.73
CA GLU A 57 12.10 -13.38 11.53
C GLU A 57 12.38 -11.91 11.84
N GLN A 58 13.61 -11.55 12.21
CA GLN A 58 13.99 -10.17 12.51
C GLN A 58 13.86 -9.26 11.29
N LYS A 59 14.30 -9.72 10.10
CA LYS A 59 14.21 -8.92 8.87
C LYS A 59 12.78 -8.80 8.34
N LEU A 60 11.99 -9.88 8.38
CA LEU A 60 10.58 -9.81 7.98
C LEU A 60 9.76 -8.90 8.92
N ALA A 61 10.03 -8.94 10.23
CA ALA A 61 9.35 -8.06 11.19
C ALA A 61 9.66 -6.58 10.95
N MET A 62 10.93 -6.26 10.68
CA MET A 62 11.36 -4.90 10.32
C MET A 62 10.66 -4.41 9.05
N LEU A 63 10.50 -5.26 8.03
CA LEU A 63 9.81 -4.95 6.77
C LEU A 63 8.28 -4.82 6.93
N ALA A 64 7.67 -5.62 7.80
CA ALA A 64 6.23 -5.55 8.07
C ALA A 64 5.83 -4.32 8.90
N GLY A 65 6.79 -3.52 9.39
CA GLY A 65 6.53 -2.42 10.31
C GLY A 65 5.98 -2.90 11.66
N VAL A 66 6.05 -4.21 11.92
CA VAL A 66 5.70 -4.81 13.19
C VAL A 66 6.97 -4.82 14.02
N GLN A 67 7.06 -3.92 14.99
CA GLN A 67 8.02 -4.09 16.07
C GLN A 67 7.65 -5.42 16.74
N LEU A 68 8.45 -6.46 16.50
CA LEU A 68 8.45 -7.62 17.39
C LEU A 68 8.74 -7.05 18.77
N SER A 69 7.68 -6.97 19.58
CA SER A 69 7.78 -6.76 21.01
C SER A 69 8.71 -7.84 21.51
N SER A 70 9.95 -7.44 21.77
CA SER A 70 10.91 -8.22 22.49
C SER A 70 10.39 -8.38 23.92
N GLU A 71 9.64 -9.45 24.13
CA GLU A 71 9.62 -10.20 25.40
C GLU A 71 10.09 -11.63 25.11
#